data_AF-A0A7K0CU54-F1
#
_entry.id   AF-A0A7K0CU54-F1
#
_cell.length_a   1.000
_cell.length_b   1.000
_cell.length_c   1.000
_cell.angle_alpha   90.00
_cell.angle_beta   90.00
_cell.angle_gamma   90.00
#
_symmetry.space_group_name_H-M   'P 1'
#
loop_
_entity.id
_entity.type
_entity.pdbx_description
1 polymer ?
#
loop_
_entity_poly.entity_id
_entity_poly.type
_entity_poly.pdbx_seq_one_letter_code
_entity_poly.pdbx_strand_id
1 'polypeptide(L)'
;MHDVLRRIGAGEPWREVVAGQFGGQGSWGNGAAMRAAPLGAWHSGDLDTVVEQAARQGAVSHHHPEAVTGAVAVALAAALATRSRGGDAPAGSDFLRAVADRLPDSDVRSGVRIAARMPEHTSVRHAAEVLGSGYRMSGPDTVPYALWCAAGHLDDLHEGLWTTVTGRGDIDTTCAIAGGIIAARTGVAALPPAWHAAREPLPPVVTR
;
A
#
# COMPACT_ATOMS: atom_id res chain seq x y z
N MET A 1 4.22 -13.03 -15.91
CA MET A 1 5.18 -12.18 -15.16
C MET A 1 6.63 -12.69 -15.17
N HIS A 2 6.93 -13.96 -15.48
CA HIS A 2 8.31 -14.49 -15.41
C HIS A 2 9.28 -13.95 -16.50
N ASP A 3 8.80 -13.26 -17.53
CA ASP A 3 9.65 -12.77 -18.63
C ASP A 3 9.77 -11.25 -18.70
N VAL A 4 8.99 -10.48 -17.94
CA VAL A 4 8.93 -9.00 -18.06
C VAL A 4 10.31 -8.39 -17.87
N LEU A 5 10.98 -8.70 -16.76
CA LEU A 5 12.32 -8.18 -16.47
C LEU A 5 13.37 -8.69 -17.46
N ARG A 6 13.22 -9.94 -17.93
CA ARG A 6 14.12 -10.53 -18.94
C ARG A 6 14.01 -9.81 -20.28
N ARG A 7 12.79 -9.49 -20.72
CA ARG A 7 12.50 -8.78 -21.97
C ARG A 7 12.99 -7.33 -21.92
N ILE A 8 12.74 -6.65 -20.80
CA ILE A 8 13.31 -5.30 -20.56
C ILE A 8 14.84 -5.36 -20.56
N GLY A 9 15.43 -6.36 -19.90
CA GLY A 9 16.88 -6.58 -19.90
C GLY A 9 17.45 -6.91 -21.29
N ALA A 10 16.64 -7.46 -22.18
CA ALA A 10 17.00 -7.69 -23.58
C ALA A 10 16.85 -6.45 -24.48
N GLY A 11 16.44 -5.30 -23.91
CA GLY A 11 16.34 -4.02 -24.62
C GLY A 11 14.94 -3.68 -25.16
N GLU A 12 13.93 -4.51 -24.88
CA GLU A 12 12.56 -4.20 -25.29
C GLU A 12 11.99 -2.99 -24.52
N PRO A 13 11.23 -2.08 -25.17
CA PRO A 13 10.63 -0.94 -24.48
C PRO A 13 9.69 -1.38 -23.35
N TRP A 14 10.03 -1.02 -22.10
CA TRP A 14 9.29 -1.50 -20.93
C TRP A 14 7.79 -1.20 -20.98
N ARG A 15 7.40 -0.06 -21.57
CA ARG A 15 6.00 0.34 -21.69
C ARG A 15 5.20 -0.68 -22.50
N GLU A 16 5.75 -1.15 -23.60
CA GLU A 16 5.12 -2.14 -24.48
C GLU A 16 5.07 -3.52 -23.80
N VAL A 17 6.17 -3.93 -23.17
CA VAL A 17 6.26 -5.22 -22.46
C VAL A 17 5.20 -5.32 -21.35
N VAL A 18 5.05 -4.24 -20.56
CA VAL A 18 4.17 -4.21 -19.39
C VAL A 18 2.71 -4.05 -19.80
N ALA A 19 2.41 -3.18 -20.78
CA ALA A 19 1.06 -3.05 -21.32
C ALA A 19 0.59 -4.36 -21.98
N GLY A 20 1.47 -5.08 -22.67
CA GLY A 20 1.16 -6.35 -23.31
C GLY A 20 0.87 -7.53 -22.38
N GLN A 21 1.10 -7.40 -21.07
CA GLN A 21 0.77 -8.47 -20.11
C GLN A 21 -0.75 -8.74 -20.09
N PHE A 22 -1.13 -9.98 -19.81
CA PHE A 22 -2.54 -10.41 -19.67
C PHE A 22 -3.43 -10.01 -20.86
N GLY A 23 -2.94 -10.22 -22.09
CA GLY A 23 -3.70 -9.92 -23.31
C GLY A 23 -3.90 -8.42 -23.56
N GLY A 24 -2.98 -7.58 -23.08
CA GLY A 24 -3.04 -6.12 -23.28
C GLY A 24 -3.69 -5.33 -22.14
N GLN A 25 -4.16 -6.02 -21.09
CA GLN A 25 -4.80 -5.38 -19.93
C GLN A 25 -3.79 -4.91 -18.87
N GLY A 26 -2.56 -5.42 -18.91
CA GLY A 26 -1.57 -5.19 -17.87
C GLY A 26 -1.84 -5.99 -16.60
N SER A 27 -0.88 -6.01 -15.67
CA SER A 27 -1.06 -6.68 -14.39
C SER A 27 -2.00 -5.89 -13.46
N TRP A 28 -3.02 -6.58 -12.94
CA TRP A 28 -3.89 -6.13 -11.85
C TRP A 28 -3.32 -6.52 -10.45
N GLY A 29 -2.04 -6.90 -10.39
CA GLY A 29 -1.40 -7.31 -9.14
C GLY A 29 -1.36 -6.20 -8.07
N ASN A 30 -1.30 -6.60 -6.81
CA ASN A 30 -1.03 -5.69 -5.68
C ASN A 30 0.45 -5.26 -5.57
N GLY A 31 1.34 -5.79 -6.42
CA GLY A 31 2.78 -5.54 -6.37
C GLY A 31 3.16 -4.07 -6.58
N ALA A 32 2.35 -3.27 -7.27
CA ALA A 32 2.56 -1.83 -7.33
C ALA A 32 2.32 -1.14 -5.98
N ALA A 33 1.31 -1.59 -5.21
CA ALA A 33 0.93 -1.01 -3.94
C ALA A 33 1.91 -1.34 -2.81
N MET A 34 2.46 -2.56 -2.80
CA MET A 34 3.34 -3.06 -1.72
C MET A 34 4.63 -2.26 -1.49
N ARG A 35 4.97 -1.37 -2.41
CA ARG A 35 6.21 -0.55 -2.39
C ARG A 35 5.95 0.95 -2.48
N ALA A 36 4.70 1.40 -2.38
CA ALA A 36 4.33 2.79 -2.63
C ALA A 36 4.43 3.69 -1.38
N ALA A 37 4.45 3.13 -0.18
CA ALA A 37 4.45 3.91 1.06
C ALA A 37 5.66 4.86 1.21
N PRO A 38 6.92 4.47 0.92
CA PRO A 38 8.06 5.39 1.02
C PRO A 38 7.93 6.61 0.10
N LEU A 39 7.39 6.42 -1.10
CA LEU A 39 7.16 7.51 -2.07
C LEU A 39 6.14 8.52 -1.53
N GLY A 40 5.05 8.03 -0.92
CA GLY A 40 4.06 8.87 -0.25
C GLY A 40 4.64 9.68 0.91
N ALA A 41 5.44 9.02 1.77
CA ALA A 41 6.09 9.69 2.89
C ALA A 41 7.05 10.80 2.42
N TRP A 42 7.84 10.52 1.37
CA TRP A 42 8.80 11.47 0.79
C TRP A 42 8.12 12.71 0.19
N HIS A 43 7.04 12.52 -0.57
CA HIS A 43 6.30 13.61 -1.22
C HIS A 43 5.17 14.18 -0.36
N SER A 44 5.13 13.87 0.94
CA SER A 44 4.05 14.27 1.84
C SER A 44 3.77 15.78 1.89
N GLY A 45 4.71 16.63 1.45
CA GLY A 45 4.48 18.08 1.29
C GLY A 45 3.39 18.45 0.28
N ASP A 46 3.17 17.64 -0.76
CA ASP A 46 2.18 17.89 -1.81
C ASP A 46 1.47 16.60 -2.25
N LEU A 47 0.16 16.52 -1.96
CA LEU A 47 -0.65 15.35 -2.28
C LEU A 47 -0.93 15.19 -3.77
N ASP A 48 -0.88 16.26 -4.57
CA ASP A 48 -1.05 16.14 -6.03
C ASP A 48 0.20 15.46 -6.62
N THR A 49 1.40 15.89 -6.18
CA THR A 49 2.65 15.20 -6.51
C THR A 49 2.63 13.73 -6.06
N VAL A 50 2.12 13.42 -4.87
CA VAL A 50 1.99 12.01 -4.41
C VAL A 50 1.18 11.17 -5.39
N VAL A 51 0.03 11.67 -5.84
CA VAL A 51 -0.84 10.97 -6.80
C VAL A 51 -0.10 10.75 -8.12
N GLU A 52 0.51 11.80 -8.67
CA GLU A 52 1.23 11.75 -9.95
C GLU A 52 2.40 10.74 -9.89
N GLN A 53 3.23 10.83 -8.85
CA GLN A 53 4.43 10.00 -8.73
C GLN A 53 4.09 8.54 -8.41
N ALA A 54 3.08 8.28 -7.57
CA ALA A 54 2.63 6.92 -7.30
C ALA A 54 2.02 6.27 -8.55
N ALA A 55 1.25 7.03 -9.34
CA ALA A 55 0.69 6.52 -10.59
C ALA A 55 1.80 6.16 -11.60
N ARG A 56 2.79 7.04 -11.75
CA ARG A 56 3.98 6.80 -12.59
C ARG A 56 4.76 5.58 -12.13
N GLN A 57 5.02 5.44 -10.83
CA GLN A 57 5.69 4.28 -10.26
C GLN A 57 4.91 2.98 -10.55
N GLY A 58 3.60 2.98 -10.35
CA GLY A 58 2.76 1.80 -10.57
C GLY A 58 2.83 1.30 -12.01
N ALA A 59 2.68 2.23 -12.96
CA ALA A 59 2.64 1.96 -14.38
C ALA A 59 3.90 1.28 -14.93
N VAL A 60 5.06 1.41 -14.27
CA VAL A 60 6.33 0.77 -14.67
C VAL A 60 6.26 -0.76 -14.69
N SER A 61 5.32 -1.38 -13.98
CA SER A 61 5.17 -2.85 -13.94
C SER A 61 3.73 -3.34 -13.90
N HIS A 62 2.79 -2.49 -13.49
CA HIS A 62 1.37 -2.82 -13.37
C HIS A 62 0.58 -1.74 -14.10
N HIS A 63 0.25 -2.03 -15.36
CA HIS A 63 -0.45 -1.07 -16.24
C HIS A 63 -1.96 -1.01 -15.97
N HIS A 64 -2.53 -1.98 -15.24
CA HIS A 64 -3.97 -2.00 -14.99
C HIS A 64 -4.40 -0.85 -14.07
N PRO A 65 -5.48 -0.10 -14.39
CA PRO A 65 -5.92 1.06 -13.60
C PRO A 65 -6.14 0.80 -12.11
N GLU A 66 -6.68 -0.37 -11.75
CA GLU A 66 -6.87 -0.75 -10.35
C GLU A 66 -5.56 -0.98 -9.60
N ALA A 67 -4.54 -1.53 -10.24
CA ALA A 67 -3.23 -1.71 -9.61
C ALA A 67 -2.54 -0.36 -9.38
N VAL A 68 -2.67 0.56 -10.35
CA VAL A 68 -2.20 1.94 -10.23
C VAL A 68 -2.94 2.67 -9.12
N THR A 69 -4.26 2.56 -9.07
CA THR A 69 -5.09 3.17 -8.01
C THR A 69 -4.74 2.62 -6.64
N GLY A 70 -4.43 1.32 -6.53
CA GLY A 70 -3.90 0.70 -5.32
C GLY A 70 -2.60 1.35 -4.84
N ALA A 71 -1.65 1.57 -5.75
CA ALA A 71 -0.39 2.26 -5.42
C ALA A 71 -0.61 3.71 -4.97
N VAL A 72 -1.50 4.44 -5.65
CA VAL A 72 -1.88 5.82 -5.28
C VAL A 72 -2.52 5.85 -3.88
N ALA A 73 -3.43 4.92 -3.57
CA ALA A 73 -4.09 4.83 -2.28
C ALA A 73 -3.08 4.61 -1.13
N VAL A 74 -2.13 3.69 -1.30
CA VAL A 74 -1.08 3.43 -0.31
C VAL A 74 -0.15 4.63 -0.13
N ALA A 75 0.27 5.28 -1.22
CA ALA A 75 1.11 6.46 -1.15
C ALA A 75 0.40 7.65 -0.47
N LEU A 76 -0.87 7.89 -0.78
CA LEU A 76 -1.69 8.91 -0.11
C LEU A 76 -1.83 8.63 1.38
N ALA A 77 -2.13 7.39 1.76
CA ALA A 77 -2.23 6.99 3.16
C ALA A 77 -0.90 7.26 3.90
N ALA A 78 0.24 6.87 3.33
CA ALA A 78 1.55 7.15 3.92
C ALA A 78 1.87 8.65 4.00
N ALA A 79 1.47 9.45 3.01
CA ALA A 79 1.63 10.90 3.01
C ALA A 79 0.81 11.56 4.13
N LEU A 80 -0.44 11.15 4.31
CA LEU A 80 -1.32 11.64 5.37
C LEU A 80 -0.84 11.20 6.76
N ALA A 81 -0.36 9.97 6.89
CA ALA A 81 0.26 9.47 8.11
C ALA A 81 1.51 10.30 8.47
N THR A 82 2.33 10.63 7.47
CA THR A 82 3.50 11.52 7.64
C THR A 82 3.11 12.93 8.08
N ARG A 83 2.10 13.52 7.44
CA ARG A 83 1.60 14.86 7.77
C ARG A 83 1.04 14.99 9.18
N SER A 84 0.56 13.90 9.75
CA SER A 84 -0.04 13.91 11.09
C SER A 84 0.99 13.71 12.21
N ARG A 85 2.26 13.43 11.89
CA ARG A 85 3.34 13.24 12.89
C ARG A 85 3.40 14.39 13.91
N GLY A 86 3.57 14.03 15.17
CA GLY A 86 3.75 14.98 16.28
C GLY A 86 2.45 15.60 16.80
N GLY A 87 1.30 15.32 16.18
CA GLY A 87 -0.04 15.62 16.71
C GLY A 87 -0.84 14.36 16.98
N ASP A 88 -2.11 14.51 17.36
CA ASP A 88 -3.03 13.39 17.56
C ASP A 88 -3.25 12.60 16.26
N ALA A 89 -3.44 11.29 16.36
CA ALA A 89 -3.80 10.49 15.20
C ALA A 89 -5.21 10.88 14.71
N PRO A 90 -5.40 11.02 13.39
CA PRO A 90 -6.74 11.22 12.85
C PRO A 90 -7.60 9.99 13.14
N ALA A 91 -8.91 10.20 13.31
CA ALA A 91 -9.85 9.10 13.38
C ALA A 91 -9.74 8.22 12.12
N GLY A 92 -9.67 6.89 12.30
CA GLY A 92 -9.40 5.99 11.18
C GLY A 92 -10.40 6.13 10.02
N SER A 93 -11.67 6.40 10.32
CA SER A 93 -12.69 6.63 9.30
C SER A 93 -12.49 7.93 8.51
N ASP A 94 -12.04 9.01 9.16
CA ASP A 94 -11.71 10.28 8.51
C ASP A 94 -10.45 10.14 7.64
N PHE A 95 -9.44 9.42 8.16
CA PHE A 95 -8.21 9.11 7.44
C PHE A 95 -8.48 8.34 6.14
N LEU A 96 -9.29 7.29 6.19
CA LEU A 96 -9.66 6.49 5.03
C LEU A 96 -10.54 7.28 4.03
N ARG A 97 -11.45 8.13 4.51
CA ARG A 97 -12.24 9.03 3.65
C ARG A 97 -11.34 10.02 2.90
N ALA A 98 -10.38 10.64 3.58
CA ALA A 98 -9.42 11.54 2.94
C ALA A 98 -8.59 10.87 1.84
N VAL A 99 -8.22 9.59 2.02
CA VAL A 99 -7.58 8.81 0.94
C VAL A 99 -8.57 8.59 -0.21
N ALA A 100 -9.76 8.07 0.06
CA ALA A 100 -10.76 7.71 -0.95
C ALA A 100 -11.26 8.90 -1.79
N ASP A 101 -11.31 10.10 -1.22
CA ASP A 101 -11.75 11.33 -1.90
C ASP A 101 -10.78 11.79 -2.98
N ARG A 102 -9.54 11.30 -2.94
CA ARG A 102 -8.46 11.63 -3.88
C ARG A 102 -8.22 10.55 -4.94
N LEU A 103 -8.98 9.45 -4.88
CA LEU A 103 -8.89 8.35 -5.84
C LEU A 103 -9.91 8.52 -6.98
N PRO A 104 -9.57 8.09 -8.21
CA PRO A 104 -10.56 7.95 -9.28
C PRO A 104 -11.59 6.85 -8.95
N ASP A 105 -12.71 6.83 -9.67
CA ASP A 105 -13.69 5.75 -9.56
C ASP A 105 -13.05 4.40 -9.91
N SER A 106 -13.12 3.46 -8.97
CA SER A 106 -12.42 2.19 -9.01
C SER A 106 -12.94 1.25 -7.91
N ASP A 107 -12.66 -0.04 -8.04
CA ASP A 107 -12.93 -1.05 -7.01
C ASP A 107 -12.08 -0.82 -5.75
N VAL A 108 -10.80 -0.44 -5.90
CA VAL A 108 -9.97 0.01 -4.78
C VAL A 108 -10.64 1.18 -4.04
N ARG A 109 -11.09 2.22 -4.75
CA ARG A 109 -11.78 3.37 -4.11
C ARG A 109 -13.01 2.90 -3.35
N SER A 110 -13.81 2.04 -3.96
CA SER A 110 -15.03 1.49 -3.34
C SER A 110 -14.71 0.70 -2.08
N GLY A 111 -13.68 -0.15 -2.11
CA GLY A 111 -13.20 -0.91 -0.95
C GLY A 111 -12.72 0.00 0.18
N VAL A 112 -11.92 1.04 -0.12
CA VAL A 112 -11.47 2.00 0.91
C VAL A 112 -12.66 2.75 1.53
N ARG A 113 -13.69 3.08 0.74
CA ARG A 113 -14.93 3.68 1.28
C ARG A 113 -15.72 2.72 2.16
N ILE A 114 -15.72 1.42 1.85
CA ILE A 114 -16.32 0.39 2.71
C ILE A 114 -15.54 0.31 4.02
N ALA A 115 -14.21 0.23 3.96
CA ALA A 115 -13.33 0.23 5.13
C ALA A 115 -13.59 1.44 6.05
N ALA A 116 -13.75 2.62 5.47
CA ALA A 116 -14.02 3.86 6.21
C ALA A 116 -15.36 3.88 6.95
N ARG A 117 -16.30 2.99 6.59
CA ARG A 117 -17.63 2.87 7.21
C ARG A 117 -17.75 1.67 8.15
N MET A 118 -16.70 0.86 8.26
CA MET A 118 -16.72 -0.28 9.18
C MET A 118 -16.81 0.22 10.63
N PRO A 119 -17.68 -0.38 11.47
CA PRO A 119 -17.75 -0.06 12.89
C PRO A 119 -16.40 -0.29 13.58
N GLU A 120 -16.10 0.49 14.63
CA GLU A 120 -14.84 0.40 15.39
C GLU A 120 -14.59 -1.00 15.97
N HIS A 121 -15.65 -1.72 16.35
CA HIS A 121 -15.56 -3.08 16.90
C HIS A 121 -15.55 -4.19 15.83
N THR A 122 -15.31 -3.85 14.57
CA THR A 122 -15.24 -4.85 13.49
C THR A 122 -14.07 -5.81 13.72
N SER A 123 -14.35 -7.11 13.76
CA SER A 123 -13.30 -8.11 13.89
C SER A 123 -12.41 -8.15 12.65
N VAL A 124 -11.11 -8.45 12.85
CA VAL A 124 -10.14 -8.61 11.75
C VAL A 124 -10.60 -9.64 10.72
N ARG A 125 -11.19 -10.75 11.18
CA ARG A 125 -11.75 -11.78 10.30
C ARG A 125 -12.82 -11.22 9.38
N HIS A 126 -13.78 -10.47 9.94
CA HIS A 126 -14.85 -9.87 9.14
C HIS A 126 -14.30 -8.82 8.16
N ALA A 127 -13.35 -7.99 8.61
CA ALA A 127 -12.69 -7.03 7.75
C ALA A 127 -11.97 -7.72 6.57
N ALA A 128 -11.21 -8.78 6.83
CA ALA A 128 -10.52 -9.56 5.80
C ALA A 128 -11.48 -10.23 4.82
N GLU A 129 -12.61 -10.77 5.29
CA GLU A 129 -13.65 -11.37 4.44
C GLU A 129 -14.33 -10.35 3.52
N VAL A 130 -14.59 -9.14 4.01
CA VAL A 130 -15.30 -8.09 3.26
C VAL A 130 -14.37 -7.28 2.34
N LEU A 131 -13.18 -6.93 2.82
CA LEU A 131 -12.24 -6.05 2.12
C LEU A 131 -11.24 -6.80 1.23
N GLY A 132 -11.08 -8.10 1.47
CA GLY A 132 -10.04 -8.94 0.87
C GLY A 132 -8.69 -8.74 1.56
N SER A 133 -8.07 -9.84 2.01
CA SER A 133 -6.73 -9.85 2.60
C SER A 133 -5.62 -10.33 1.63
N GLY A 134 -5.89 -10.28 0.32
CA GLY A 134 -4.91 -10.47 -0.74
C GLY A 134 -4.86 -11.88 -1.33
N TYR A 135 -5.80 -12.77 -1.01
CA TYR A 135 -5.88 -14.11 -1.61
C TYR A 135 -5.94 -14.11 -3.14
N ARG A 136 -6.44 -13.03 -3.76
CA ARG A 136 -6.48 -12.85 -5.22
C ARG A 136 -5.28 -12.07 -5.76
N MET A 137 -4.34 -11.69 -4.89
CA MET A 137 -3.12 -10.93 -5.20
C MET A 137 -3.41 -9.65 -6.02
N SER A 138 -4.54 -9.00 -5.79
CA SER A 138 -5.00 -7.84 -6.57
C SER A 138 -5.15 -6.60 -5.72
N GLY A 139 -5.01 -5.41 -6.33
CA GLY A 139 -5.20 -4.14 -5.64
C GLY A 139 -6.50 -4.06 -4.81
N PRO A 140 -7.69 -4.30 -5.42
CA PRO A 140 -8.97 -4.26 -4.72
C PRO A 140 -9.12 -5.29 -3.60
N ASP A 141 -8.48 -6.46 -3.74
CA ASP A 141 -8.52 -7.54 -2.74
C ASP A 141 -7.42 -7.40 -1.68
N THR A 142 -6.60 -6.35 -1.69
CA THR A 142 -5.46 -6.20 -0.75
C THR A 142 -5.44 -4.84 -0.07
N VAL A 143 -5.53 -3.77 -0.87
CA VAL A 143 -5.29 -2.40 -0.42
C VAL A 143 -6.33 -1.94 0.60
N PRO A 144 -7.64 -2.18 0.42
CA PRO A 144 -8.63 -1.74 1.40
C PRO A 144 -8.42 -2.33 2.80
N TYR A 145 -8.11 -3.63 2.89
CA TYR A 145 -7.82 -4.29 4.17
C TYR A 145 -6.55 -3.75 4.83
N ALA A 146 -5.46 -3.62 4.07
CA ALA A 146 -4.20 -3.12 4.62
C ALA A 146 -4.33 -1.66 5.11
N LEU A 147 -5.06 -0.81 4.38
CA LEU A 147 -5.38 0.56 4.81
C LEU A 147 -6.27 0.57 6.06
N TRP A 148 -7.25 -0.32 6.15
CA TRP A 148 -8.10 -0.46 7.34
C TRP A 148 -7.28 -0.83 8.58
N CYS A 149 -6.36 -1.80 8.46
CA CYS A 149 -5.44 -2.17 9.54
C CYS A 149 -4.57 -0.99 9.96
N ALA A 150 -3.98 -0.26 9.00
CA ALA A 150 -3.15 0.90 9.28
C ALA A 150 -3.92 2.03 9.97
N ALA A 151 -5.12 2.35 9.49
CA ALA A 151 -5.96 3.40 10.03
C ALA A 151 -6.37 3.16 11.49
N GLY A 152 -6.51 1.90 11.91
CA GLY A 152 -6.78 1.53 13.30
C GLY A 152 -5.57 1.59 14.24
N HIS A 153 -4.34 1.70 13.70
CA HIS A 153 -3.10 1.54 14.46
C HIS A 153 -2.03 2.58 14.10
N LEU A 154 -2.44 3.79 13.70
CA LEU A 154 -1.51 4.82 13.22
C LEU A 154 -0.41 5.21 14.23
N ASP A 155 -0.64 5.01 15.53
CA ASP A 155 0.34 5.27 16.60
C ASP A 155 1.05 4.01 17.11
N ASP A 156 0.70 2.81 16.62
CA ASP A 156 1.26 1.55 17.10
C ASP A 156 1.63 0.62 15.94
N LEU A 157 2.89 0.73 15.49
CA LEU A 157 3.42 -0.12 14.43
C LEU A 157 3.49 -1.60 14.83
N HIS A 158 3.72 -1.90 16.10
CA HIS A 158 3.84 -3.28 16.56
C HIS A 158 2.48 -3.99 16.50
N GLU A 159 1.46 -3.41 17.13
CA GLU A 159 0.11 -3.97 17.13
C GLU A 159 -0.53 -3.91 15.75
N GLY A 160 -0.25 -2.86 14.96
CA GLY A 160 -0.74 -2.76 13.59
C GLY A 160 -0.23 -3.90 12.70
N LEU A 161 1.03 -4.31 12.85
CA LEU A 161 1.58 -5.45 12.12
C LEU A 161 0.92 -6.77 12.56
N TRP A 162 0.79 -7.03 13.86
CA TRP A 162 0.14 -8.26 14.35
C TRP A 162 -1.35 -8.36 13.99
N THR A 163 -2.06 -7.24 14.04
CA THR A 163 -3.43 -7.15 13.58
C THR A 163 -3.53 -7.51 12.10
N THR A 164 -2.61 -7.00 11.28
CA THR A 164 -2.58 -7.27 9.83
C THR A 164 -2.30 -8.75 9.55
N VAL A 165 -1.34 -9.37 10.24
CA VAL A 165 -1.01 -10.80 10.10
C VAL A 165 -2.23 -11.70 10.37
N THR A 166 -3.08 -11.29 11.32
CA THR A 166 -4.24 -12.07 11.76
C THR A 166 -5.29 -12.24 10.65
N GLY A 167 -5.35 -11.34 9.65
CA GLY A 167 -6.25 -11.46 8.49
C GLY A 167 -5.83 -12.47 7.43
N ARG A 168 -4.62 -13.06 7.57
CA ARG A 168 -4.06 -14.05 6.63
C ARG A 168 -4.03 -13.52 5.19
N GLY A 169 -4.19 -14.39 4.19
CA GLY A 169 -4.09 -14.03 2.78
C GLY A 169 -2.64 -13.78 2.35
N ASP A 170 -2.42 -12.67 1.67
CA ASP A 170 -1.11 -12.19 1.21
C ASP A 170 -0.44 -11.39 2.35
N ILE A 171 0.04 -12.13 3.35
CA ILE A 171 0.47 -11.59 4.64
C ILE A 171 1.66 -10.63 4.48
N ASP A 172 2.65 -10.99 3.67
CA ASP A 172 3.83 -10.19 3.42
C ASP A 172 3.47 -8.86 2.74
N THR A 173 2.61 -8.90 1.72
CA THR A 173 2.17 -7.69 1.00
C THR A 173 1.31 -6.80 1.89
N THR A 174 0.32 -7.37 2.59
CA THR A 174 -0.56 -6.59 3.47
C THR A 174 0.23 -5.95 4.62
N CYS A 175 1.17 -6.67 5.22
CA CYS A 175 2.06 -6.13 6.26
C CYS A 175 3.04 -5.08 5.73
N ALA A 176 3.58 -5.24 4.52
CA ALA A 176 4.44 -4.23 3.88
C ALA A 176 3.68 -2.91 3.68
N ILE A 177 2.42 -2.99 3.23
CA ILE A 177 1.55 -1.82 3.04
C ILE A 177 1.21 -1.18 4.39
N ALA A 178 0.59 -1.93 5.30
CA ALA A 178 0.11 -1.41 6.57
C ALA A 178 1.27 -0.89 7.43
N GLY A 179 2.33 -1.68 7.55
CA GLY A 179 3.54 -1.31 8.28
C GLY A 179 4.24 -0.09 7.66
N GLY A 180 4.30 0.01 6.34
CA GLY A 180 4.84 1.19 5.66
C GLY A 180 4.07 2.47 5.97
N ILE A 181 2.74 2.41 5.99
CA ILE A 181 1.88 3.55 6.32
C ILE A 181 2.04 3.95 7.80
N ILE A 182 1.97 2.99 8.72
CA ILE A 182 2.11 3.28 10.15
C ILE A 182 3.52 3.81 10.46
N ALA A 183 4.56 3.16 9.92
CA ALA A 183 5.95 3.61 10.09
C ALA A 183 6.21 4.99 9.48
N ALA A 184 5.45 5.39 8.46
CA ALA A 184 5.47 6.74 7.91
C ALA A 184 4.98 7.79 8.91
N ARG A 185 4.34 7.40 10.03
CA ARG A 185 4.03 8.26 11.18
C ARG A 185 4.89 7.95 12.41
N THR A 186 5.03 6.70 12.82
CA THR A 186 5.70 6.33 14.07
C THR A 186 7.23 6.30 13.95
N GLY A 187 7.74 6.13 12.73
CA GLY A 187 9.10 5.59 12.55
C GLY A 187 9.19 4.12 12.99
N VAL A 188 10.41 3.58 13.00
CA VAL A 188 10.64 2.14 13.30
C VAL A 188 11.45 1.89 14.57
N ALA A 189 11.90 2.97 15.25
CA ALA A 189 12.82 2.86 16.38
C ALA A 189 12.20 2.17 17.60
N ALA A 190 10.89 2.29 17.78
CA ALA A 190 10.15 1.69 18.91
C ALA A 190 9.89 0.19 18.73
N LEU A 191 10.17 -0.40 17.56
CA LEU A 191 10.01 -1.84 17.35
C LEU A 191 11.00 -2.65 18.20
N PRO A 192 10.64 -3.88 18.61
CA PRO A 192 11.53 -4.73 19.40
C PRO A 192 12.90 -4.93 18.74
N PRO A 193 14.02 -4.83 19.49
CA PRO A 193 15.36 -5.05 18.94
C PRO A 193 15.52 -6.40 18.22
N ALA A 194 14.81 -7.44 18.68
CA ALA A 194 14.81 -8.75 18.05
C ALA A 194 14.28 -8.72 16.60
N TRP A 195 13.33 -7.84 16.27
CA TRP A 195 12.81 -7.71 14.90
C TRP A 195 13.84 -7.05 13.98
N HIS A 196 14.58 -6.06 14.50
CA HIS A 196 15.69 -5.44 13.77
C HIS A 196 16.86 -6.41 13.55
N ALA A 197 17.06 -7.38 14.44
CA ALA A 197 18.07 -8.43 14.28
C ALA A 197 17.62 -9.55 13.32
N ALA A 198 16.32 -9.80 13.19
CA ALA A 198 15.77 -10.89 12.37
C ALA A 198 15.57 -10.54 10.88
N ARG A 199 15.66 -9.25 10.52
CA ARG A 199 15.56 -8.79 9.12
C ARG A 199 16.84 -9.07 8.33
N GLU A 200 16.67 -9.29 7.03
CA GLU A 200 17.80 -9.31 6.11
C GLU A 200 18.55 -7.97 6.13
N PRO A 201 19.88 -7.98 5.99
CA PRO A 201 20.65 -6.76 5.87
C PRO A 201 20.21 -6.02 4.60
N LEU A 202 20.05 -4.69 4.71
CA LEU A 202 19.76 -3.89 3.52
C LEU A 202 20.99 -3.91 2.60
N PRO A 203 20.78 -3.90 1.27
CA PRO A 203 21.87 -3.68 0.35
C PRO A 203 22.54 -2.32 0.66
N PRO A 204 23.85 -2.18 0.39
CA PRO A 204 24.53 -0.90 0.57
C PRO A 204 23.82 0.17 -0.26
N VAL A 205 23.60 1.35 0.33
CA VAL A 205 23.04 2.48 -0.39
C VAL A 205 24.05 2.90 -1.45
N VAL A 206 23.70 2.66 -2.72
CA VAL A 206 24.51 3.14 -3.85
C VAL A 206 24.31 4.65 -3.93
N THR A 207 25.22 5.41 -3.33
CA THR A 207 25.33 6.85 -3.60
C THR A 207 25.88 6.99 -5.02
N ARG A 208 25.04 7.49 -5.93
CA ARG A 208 25.45 7.91 -7.27
C ARG A 208 25.72 9.40 -7.29
#